data_AF-A0A5N9GDC7-F1
#
_entry.id   AF-A0A5N9GDC7-F1
#
_cell.length_a   1.000
_cell.length_b   1.000
_cell.length_c   1.000
_cell.angle_alpha   90.00
_cell.angle_beta   90.00
_cell.angle_gamma   90.00
#
_symmetry.space_group_name_H-M   'P 1'
#
loop_
_entity.id
_entity.type
_entity.pdbx_description
1 polymer ?
#
loop_
_entity_poly.entity_id
_entity_poly.type
_entity_poly.pdbx_seq_one_letter_code
_entity_poly.pdbx_strand_id
1 'polypeptide(L)' 'MTQAATKKLALLTLYPEQMTLMEGEYLEMTSPGLKVVSHRSLGVSSGLAIGDIEPMVAYRESRNIDTDQADALFLSGTN' A
#
# COMPACT_ATOMS: atom_id res chain seq x y z
N MET A 1 6.42 -1.58 25.84
CA MET A 1 5.48 -1.46 24.71
C MET A 1 6.17 -2.08 23.51
N THR A 2 5.68 -3.19 23.00
CA THR A 2 6.28 -3.91 21.87
C THR A 2 5.95 -3.14 20.60
N GLN A 3 6.95 -2.45 20.05
CA GLN A 3 6.88 -1.86 18.72
C GLN A 3 6.60 -2.97 17.69
N ALA A 4 5.74 -2.73 16.71
CA ALA A 4 5.44 -3.72 15.68
C ALA A 4 6.74 -4.24 15.05
N ALA A 5 6.89 -5.57 14.96
CA ALA A 5 8.13 -6.19 14.46
C ALA A 5 8.34 -5.97 12.96
N THR A 6 7.27 -5.64 12.23
CA THR A 6 7.27 -5.36 10.80
C THR A 6 8.03 -4.07 10.53
N LYS A 7 9.18 -4.17 9.86
CA LYS A 7 10.02 -3.01 9.52
C LYS A 7 10.00 -2.71 8.03
N LYS A 8 9.57 -3.65 7.18
CA LYS A 8 9.52 -3.48 5.73
C LYS A 8 8.13 -3.81 5.19
N LEU A 9 7.56 -2.91 4.41
CA LEU A 9 6.25 -3.05 3.79
C LEU A 9 6.34 -3.05 2.27
N ALA A 10 5.54 -3.89 1.64
CA ALA A 10 5.06 -3.67 0.28
C ALA A 10 3.74 -2.87 0.38
N LEU A 11 3.63 -1.76 -0.34
CA LEU A 11 2.47 -0.87 -0.31
C LEU A 11 1.62 -1.03 -1.58
N LEU A 12 0.37 -1.45 -1.43
CA LEU A 12 -0.60 -1.48 -2.53
C LEU A 12 -1.69 -0.47 -2.25
N THR A 13 -1.90 0.49 -3.15
CA THR A 13 -3.01 1.45 -3.01
C THR A 13 -3.91 1.54 -4.22
N LEU A 14 -5.15 1.95 -3.98
CA LEU A 14 -6.13 2.22 -5.03
C LEU A 14 -5.91 3.58 -5.71
N TYR A 15 -5.13 4.46 -5.10
CA TYR A 15 -4.96 5.86 -5.48
C TYR A 15 -4.15 6.02 -6.77
N PRO A 16 -4.03 7.25 -7.33
CA PRO A 16 -3.03 7.55 -8.33
C PRO A 16 -1.60 7.40 -7.78
N GLU A 17 -0.64 7.20 -8.68
CA GLU A 17 0.78 6.97 -8.34
C GLU A 17 1.35 8.03 -7.38
N GLN A 18 1.12 9.31 -7.66
CA GLN A 18 1.63 10.39 -6.82
C GLN A 18 1.09 10.32 -5.37
N MET A 19 -0.18 9.94 -5.20
CA MET A 19 -0.78 9.77 -3.88
C MET A 19 -0.26 8.50 -3.19
N THR A 20 0.02 7.44 -3.95
CA THR A 20 0.69 6.22 -3.43
C THR A 20 2.08 6.55 -2.86
N LEU A 21 2.86 7.38 -3.55
CA LEU A 21 4.17 7.81 -3.07
C LEU A 21 4.05 8.64 -1.78
N MET A 22 3.11 9.58 -1.74
CA MET A 22 2.85 10.39 -0.53
C MET A 22 2.40 9.54 0.67
N GLU A 23 1.58 8.51 0.46
CA GLU A 23 1.20 7.54 1.49
C GLU A 23 2.44 6.80 2.04
N GLY A 24 3.32 6.35 1.14
CA GLY A 24 4.57 5.69 1.53
C GLY A 24 5.47 6.60 2.37
N GLU A 25 5.66 7.84 1.94
CA GLU A 25 6.43 8.85 2.67
C GLU A 25 5.83 9.13 4.06
N TYR A 26 4.51 9.26 4.13
CA TYR A 26 3.80 9.47 5.39
C TYR A 26 3.98 8.29 6.36
N LEU A 27 3.88 7.05 5.88
CA LEU A 27 4.09 5.85 6.68
C LEU A 27 5.52 5.78 7.24
N GLU A 28 6.53 6.05 6.42
CA GLU A 28 7.93 6.08 6.87
C GLU A 28 8.20 7.22 7.86
N MET A 29 7.60 8.39 7.66
CA MET A 29 7.76 9.55 8.54
C MET A 29 7.12 9.33 9.91
N THR A 30 5.94 8.72 9.95
CA THR A 30 5.14 8.56 11.19
C THR A 30 5.50 7.32 11.99
N SER A 31 6.15 6.33 11.38
CA SER A 31 6.56 5.09 12.04
C SER A 31 8.09 4.88 11.97
N PRO A 32 8.85 5.36 12.96
CA PRO A 32 10.31 5.21 12.98
C PRO A 32 10.76 3.75 12.81
N GLY A 33 11.62 3.53 11.82
CA GLY A 33 12.15 2.19 11.49
C GLY A 33 11.30 1.38 10.52
N LEU A 34 10.15 1.90 10.09
CA LEU A 34 9.36 1.37 8.98
C LEU A 34 9.97 1.82 7.65
N LYS A 35 9.94 0.94 6.65
CA LYS A 35 10.38 1.20 5.29
C LYS A 35 9.40 0.62 4.28
N VAL A 36 9.04 1.39 3.28
CA VAL A 36 8.28 0.93 2.12
C VAL A 36 9.29 0.49 1.07
N VAL A 37 9.44 -0.82 0.90
CA VAL A 37 10.47 -1.42 0.02
C VAL A 37 9.97 -1.69 -1.39
N SER A 38 8.66 -1.63 -1.59
CA SER A 38 7.96 -1.84 -2.87
C SER A 38 6.61 -1.12 -2.81
N HIS A 39 6.16 -0.58 -3.93
CA HIS A 39 4.83 0.03 -4.03
C HIS A 39 4.15 -0.29 -5.35
N ARG A 40 2.82 -0.23 -5.33
CA ARG A 40 1.97 -0.34 -6.52
C ARG A 40 0.69 0.47 -6.35
N SER A 41 0.29 1.09 -7.45
CA SER A 41 -0.89 1.93 -7.58
C SER A 41 -1.87 1.32 -8.57
N LEU A 42 -3.18 1.32 -8.26
CA LEU A 42 -4.23 0.97 -9.23
C LEU A 42 -4.70 2.18 -10.05
N GLY A 43 -4.25 3.39 -9.72
CA GLY A 43 -4.47 4.57 -10.55
C GLY A 43 -5.87 5.17 -10.48
N VAL A 44 -6.70 4.80 -9.50
CA VAL A 44 -8.10 5.25 -9.44
C VAL A 44 -8.18 6.65 -8.84
N SER A 45 -8.73 7.59 -9.63
CA SER A 45 -8.71 9.02 -9.33
C SER A 45 -9.99 9.56 -8.67
N SER A 46 -11.00 8.71 -8.42
CA SER A 46 -12.25 9.13 -7.75
C SER A 46 -12.71 8.12 -6.71
N GLY A 47 -13.25 8.60 -5.59
CA GLY A 47 -13.73 7.75 -4.49
C GLY A 47 -14.90 6.84 -4.90
N LEU A 48 -15.86 7.34 -5.70
CA LEU A 48 -16.96 6.50 -6.21
C LEU A 48 -16.42 5.31 -7.00
N ALA A 49 -15.44 5.53 -7.87
CA ALA A 49 -14.80 4.46 -8.63
C ALA A 49 -14.00 3.48 -7.76
N ILE A 50 -13.51 3.90 -6.57
CA ILE A 50 -12.85 3.00 -5.61
C ILE A 50 -13.87 2.01 -5.01
N GLY A 51 -15.08 2.47 -4.69
CA GLY A 51 -16.13 1.62 -4.12
C GLY A 51 -16.65 0.56 -5.08
N ASP A 52 -16.52 0.79 -6.39
CA ASP A 52 -16.92 -0.16 -7.44
C ASP A 52 -15.84 -1.21 -7.76
N ILE A 53 -14.65 -1.11 -7.16
CA ILE A 53 -13.58 -2.08 -7.40
C ILE A 53 -13.93 -3.40 -6.71
N GLU A 54 -14.10 -4.45 -7.51
CA GLU A 54 -14.28 -5.78 -6.96
C GLU A 54 -13.05 -6.19 -6.12
N PRO A 55 -13.23 -6.84 -4.95
CA PRO A 55 -12.13 -7.30 -4.11
C PRO A 55 -11.10 -8.18 -4.85
N MET A 56 -11.55 -8.88 -5.89
CA MET A 56 -10.69 -9.72 -6.73
C MET A 56 -9.62 -8.91 -7.49
N VAL A 57 -9.89 -7.64 -7.81
CA VAL A 57 -8.91 -6.75 -8.44
C VAL A 57 -7.78 -6.47 -7.46
N ALA A 58 -8.09 -6.02 -6.23
CA ALA A 58 -7.09 -5.79 -5.19
C ALA A 58 -6.30 -7.07 -4.87
N TYR A 59 -6.97 -8.23 -4.82
CA TYR A 59 -6.31 -9.52 -4.65
C TYR A 59 -5.33 -9.83 -5.79
N ARG A 60 -5.74 -9.69 -7.05
CA ARG A 60 -4.84 -9.92 -8.20
C ARG A 60 -3.62 -9.01 -8.18
N GLU A 61 -3.82 -7.73 -7.89
CA GLU A 61 -2.72 -6.77 -7.85
C GLU A 61 -1.75 -7.04 -6.70
N SER A 62 -2.27 -7.53 -5.57
CA SER A 62 -1.45 -7.99 -4.43
C SER A 62 -0.55 -9.19 -4.77
N ARG A 63 -0.89 -9.95 -5.81
CA ARG A 63 -0.08 -11.08 -6.27
C ARG A 63 1.01 -10.70 -7.25
N ASN A 64 0.97 -9.50 -7.86
CA ASN A 64 2.04 -9.03 -8.75
C ASN A 64 2.78 -7.79 -8.25
N ILE A 65 2.68 -7.47 -6.96
CA ILE A 65 3.63 -6.56 -6.31
C ILE A 65 4.85 -7.37 -5.85
N ASP A 66 6.05 -6.79 -5.92
CA ASP A 66 7.25 -7.41 -5.37
C ASP A 66 7.16 -7.42 -3.84
N THR A 67 7.24 -8.61 -3.26
CA THR A 67 7.20 -8.85 -1.80
C THR A 67 8.47 -9.48 -1.26
N ASP A 68 9.50 -9.69 -2.09
CA ASP A 68 10.68 -10.49 -1.71
C ASP A 68 11.44 -9.91 -0.51
N GLN A 69 11.40 -8.58 -0.35
CA GLN A 69 12.04 -7.85 0.74
C GLN A 69 11.08 -7.36 1.81
N ALA A 70 9.78 -7.62 1.68
CA ALA A 70 8.75 -7.10 2.58
C ALA A 70 8.40 -8.11 3.69
N ASP A 71 8.23 -7.61 4.90
CA ASP A 71 7.75 -8.41 6.04
C ASP A 71 6.21 -8.55 5.99
N ALA A 72 5.53 -7.58 5.37
CA ALA A 72 4.08 -7.58 5.18
C ALA A 72 3.65 -6.77 3.94
N LEU A 73 2.46 -7.08 3.45
CA LEU A 73 1.72 -6.26 2.49
C LEU A 73 0.77 -5.33 3.24
N PHE A 74 0.83 -4.04 2.94
CA PHE A 74 -0.15 -3.06 3.40
C PHE A 74 -1.03 -2.62 2.23
N LEU A 75 -2.33 -2.88 2.35
CA LEU A 75 -3.35 -2.58 1.34
C LEU A 75 -4.14 -1.34 1.81
N SER A 76 -3.89 -0.19 1.18
CA SER A 76 -4.48 1.11 1.55
C SER A 76 -5.44 1.60 0.46
N GLY A 77 -6.52 2.27 0.86
CA GLY A 77 -7.63 2.60 -0.03
C GLY A 77 -8.92 2.01 0.51
N THR A 78 -9.50 2.69 1.48
CA THR A 78 -10.82 2.36 2.02
C THR A 78 -11.87 3.21 1.33
N ASN A 79 -12.92 2.58 0.80
CA ASN A 79 -14.24 3.19 0.60
C ASN A 79 -15.33 2.14 0.84
#